data_AF-A0A2E9KMN4-F1
#
_entry.id   AF-A0A2E9KMN4-F1
#
_cell.length_a   1.000
_cell.length_b   1.000
_cell.length_c   1.000
_cell.angle_alpha   90.00
_cell.angle_beta   90.00
_cell.angle_gamma   90.00
#
_symmetry.space_group_name_H-M   'P 1'
#
loop_
_entity.id
_entity.type
_entity.pdbx_description
1 polymer ?
#
loop_
_entity_poly.entity_id
_entity_poly.type
_entity_poly.pdbx_seq_one_letter_code
_entity_poly.pdbx_strand_id
1 'polypeptide(L)'
;MKGARSLASDCFLVAIGYHGKNFHGSQIQPNVRTVQGVLIDALKEIGWWSKGCLWIFSRTDAGVSVRMNLIRLELPDSVISSINESAVIRALNDRLPDDIVAWGAKKTSSITSSRPVISRKYFYRCQSIKNWPKNVDLDLLIKG
;
A
#
# COMPACT_ATOMS: atom_id res chain seq x y z
N MET A 1 16.38 13.36 29.30
CA MET A 1 15.90 11.99 29.57
C MET A 1 14.96 11.58 28.45
N LYS A 2 15.38 10.66 27.56
CA LYS A 2 14.50 10.12 26.51
C LYS A 2 13.65 9.02 27.14
N GLY A 3 12.35 9.26 27.29
CA GLY A 3 11.42 8.26 27.81
C GLY A 3 11.51 6.98 26.99
N ALA A 4 11.61 5.85 27.69
CA ALA A 4 11.59 4.53 27.08
C ALA A 4 10.28 4.37 26.29
N ARG A 5 10.37 4.13 24.98
CA ARG A 5 9.22 3.80 24.15
C ARG A 5 8.69 2.45 24.64
N SER A 6 7.46 2.42 25.14
CA SER A 6 6.75 1.19 25.48
C SER A 6 6.92 0.17 24.35
N LEU A 7 7.35 -1.04 24.68
CA LEU A 7 7.82 -2.06 23.72
C LEU A 7 6.71 -2.77 22.95
N ALA A 8 5.44 -2.40 23.14
CA ALA A 8 4.32 -2.94 22.37
C ALA A 8 3.20 -1.90 22.23
N SER A 9 3.33 -1.02 21.24
CA SER A 9 2.17 -0.26 20.75
C SER A 9 1.38 -1.16 19.80
N ASP A 10 0.06 -1.01 19.71
CA ASP A 10 -0.70 -1.67 18.66
C ASP A 10 -0.57 -0.88 17.35
N CYS A 11 -0.87 -1.53 16.23
CA CYS A 11 -1.01 -0.89 14.92
C CYS A 11 -2.04 -1.67 14.08
N PHE A 12 -2.45 -1.09 12.96
CA PHE A 12 -3.28 -1.79 11.98
C PHE A 12 -2.46 -2.17 10.76
N LEU A 13 -2.57 -3.43 10.34
CA LEU A 13 -2.28 -3.83 8.96
C LEU A 13 -3.55 -3.68 8.15
N VAL A 14 -3.50 -2.95 7.04
CA VAL A 14 -4.63 -2.73 6.16
C VAL A 14 -4.28 -3.22 4.77
N ALA A 15 -5.13 -4.05 4.19
CA ALA A 15 -5.06 -4.49 2.82
C ALA A 15 -5.72 -3.46 1.92
N ILE A 16 -4.95 -2.92 0.98
CA ILE A 16 -5.42 -1.97 -0.03
C ILE A 16 -5.30 -2.56 -1.43
N GLY A 17 -6.26 -2.21 -2.29
CA GLY A 17 -6.21 -2.41 -3.73
C GLY A 17 -6.32 -1.06 -4.45
N TYR A 18 -5.75 -0.95 -5.64
CA TYR A 18 -5.86 0.27 -6.44
C TYR A 18 -5.63 0.02 -7.93
N HIS A 19 -6.26 0.86 -8.75
CA HIS A 19 -6.05 0.93 -10.19
C HIS A 19 -4.87 1.85 -10.51
N GLY A 20 -3.74 1.26 -10.91
CA GLY A 20 -2.47 1.98 -11.07
C GLY A 20 -2.46 3.02 -12.18
N LYS A 21 -3.42 2.96 -13.13
CA LYS A 21 -3.51 3.88 -14.28
C LYS A 21 -3.47 5.35 -13.87
N ASN A 22 -4.04 5.69 -12.72
CA ASN A 22 -4.17 7.07 -12.25
C ASN A 22 -3.08 7.48 -11.24
N PHE A 23 -2.03 6.66 -11.07
CA PHE A 23 -0.96 6.88 -10.09
C PHE A 23 0.42 6.81 -10.74
N HIS A 24 1.31 7.72 -10.34
CA HIS A 24 2.72 7.74 -10.72
C HIS A 24 3.57 6.84 -9.81
N GLY A 25 2.98 5.71 -9.38
CA GLY A 25 3.59 4.75 -8.46
C GLY A 25 3.12 4.91 -7.02
N SER A 26 3.62 4.02 -6.16
CA SER A 26 3.15 3.97 -4.78
C SER A 26 3.77 5.02 -3.86
N GLN A 27 5.07 5.32 -4.04
CA GLN A 27 5.81 6.21 -3.13
C GLN A 27 5.61 7.68 -3.48
N ILE A 28 5.60 8.55 -2.47
CA ILE A 28 5.55 10.00 -2.64
C ILE A 28 6.66 10.47 -3.59
N GLN A 29 6.28 11.33 -4.52
CA GLN A 29 7.15 12.05 -5.44
C GLN A 29 6.64 13.49 -5.57
N PRO A 30 7.52 14.47 -5.86
CA PRO A 30 7.10 15.85 -6.04
C PRO A 30 6.11 16.02 -7.20
N ASN A 31 5.08 16.84 -7.00
CA ASN A 31 4.15 17.32 -8.04
C ASN A 31 3.38 16.24 -8.83
N VAL A 32 3.34 15.00 -8.35
CA VAL A 32 2.59 13.91 -9.00
C VAL A 32 1.73 13.16 -8.00
N ARG A 33 0.60 12.63 -8.48
CA ARG A 33 -0.31 11.83 -7.68
C ARG A 33 0.25 10.43 -7.45
N THR A 34 0.33 10.02 -6.19
CA THR A 34 0.89 8.73 -5.75
C THR A 34 -0.04 8.08 -4.73
N VAL A 35 0.04 6.75 -4.59
CA VAL A 35 -0.80 6.00 -3.64
C VAL A 35 -0.54 6.46 -2.21
N GLN A 36 0.73 6.60 -1.82
CA GLN A 36 1.11 7.09 -0.49
C GLN A 36 0.61 8.52 -0.25
N GLY A 37 0.69 9.41 -1.24
CA GLY A 37 0.15 10.77 -1.13
C GLY A 37 -1.34 10.78 -0.81
N VAL A 38 -2.14 10.02 -1.58
CA VAL A 38 -3.58 9.89 -1.36
C VAL A 38 -3.91 9.31 0.02
N LEU A 39 -3.20 8.27 0.46
CA LEU A 39 -3.37 7.71 1.80
C LEU A 39 -3.05 8.74 2.90
N ILE A 40 -2.00 9.55 2.70
CA ILE A 40 -1.64 10.61 3.65
C ILE A 40 -2.73 11.66 3.72
N ASP A 41 -3.27 12.09 2.59
CA ASP A 41 -4.31 13.12 2.56
C ASP A 41 -5.60 12.61 3.21
N ALA A 42 -6.01 11.35 2.93
CA ALA A 42 -7.10 10.71 3.64
C ALA A 42 -6.87 10.65 5.16
N LEU A 43 -5.67 10.26 5.60
CA LEU A 43 -5.33 10.22 7.04
C LEU A 43 -5.34 11.61 7.68
N LYS A 44 -4.96 12.67 6.96
CA LYS A 44 -5.05 14.05 7.46
C LYS A 44 -6.50 14.48 7.62
N GLU A 45 -7.36 14.19 6.64
CA GLU A 45 -8.78 14.51 6.70
C GLU A 45 -9.50 13.80 7.86
N ILE A 46 -9.11 12.56 8.17
CA ILE A 46 -9.64 11.81 9.32
C ILE A 46 -9.08 12.35 10.66
N GLY A 47 -7.95 13.08 10.64
CA GLY A 47 -7.23 13.51 11.85
C GLY A 47 -6.31 12.44 12.45
N TRP A 48 -5.93 11.44 11.65
CA TRP A 48 -5.09 10.31 12.06
C TRP A 48 -3.63 10.42 11.63
N TRP A 49 -3.30 11.45 10.83
CA TRP A 49 -1.95 11.62 10.31
C TRP A 49 -0.95 12.05 11.39
N SER A 50 0.17 11.33 11.45
CA SER A 50 1.39 11.80 12.09
C SER A 50 2.61 11.40 11.26
N LYS A 51 3.71 12.15 11.37
CA LYS A 51 4.89 11.90 10.55
C LYS A 51 5.42 10.49 10.81
N GLY A 52 5.43 9.68 9.77
CA GLY A 52 5.90 8.30 9.83
C GLY A 52 4.89 7.33 10.43
N CYS A 53 3.59 7.62 10.43
CA CYS A 53 2.56 6.65 10.85
C CYS A 53 2.19 5.62 9.79
N LEU A 54 2.62 5.81 8.53
CA LEU A 54 2.21 5.01 7.38
C LEU A 54 3.42 4.36 6.72
N TRP A 55 3.34 3.04 6.53
CA TRP A 55 4.29 2.27 5.72
C TRP A 55 3.58 1.43 4.69
N ILE A 56 4.10 1.40 3.47
CA ILE A 56 3.63 0.52 2.39
C ILE A 56 4.62 -0.65 2.26
N PHE A 57 4.12 -1.89 2.21
CA PHE A 57 4.96 -3.09 2.24
C PHE A 57 5.66 -3.39 0.91
N SER A 58 5.06 -2.98 -0.20
CA SER A 58 5.62 -3.16 -1.54
C SER A 58 5.55 -1.86 -2.31
N ARG A 59 6.67 -1.47 -2.90
CA ARG A 59 6.72 -0.36 -3.84
C ARG A 59 6.21 -0.81 -5.20
N THR A 60 5.52 0.07 -5.90
CA THR A 60 5.09 -0.15 -7.28
C THR A 60 5.43 1.06 -8.14
N ASP A 61 5.75 0.80 -9.40
CA ASP A 61 6.01 1.82 -10.40
C ASP A 61 4.69 2.41 -10.94
N ALA A 62 4.81 3.51 -11.69
CA ALA A 62 3.67 4.16 -12.33
C ALA A 62 2.85 3.19 -13.20
N GLY A 63 1.52 3.27 -13.11
CA GLY A 63 0.62 2.42 -13.90
C GLY A 63 0.36 1.02 -13.33
N VAL A 64 1.17 0.52 -12.38
CA VAL A 64 1.01 -0.83 -11.82
C VAL A 64 -0.24 -0.91 -10.94
N SER A 65 -1.21 -1.74 -11.33
CA SER A 65 -2.41 -2.01 -10.53
C SER A 65 -2.15 -3.06 -9.47
N VAL A 66 -2.83 -2.92 -8.33
CA VAL A 66 -2.63 -3.79 -7.18
C VAL A 66 -3.95 -4.31 -6.65
N ARG A 67 -4.03 -5.63 -6.47
CA ARG A 67 -5.16 -6.29 -5.81
C ARG A 67 -5.01 -6.28 -4.28
N MET A 68 -3.77 -6.45 -3.79
CA MET A 68 -3.43 -6.42 -2.37
C MET A 68 -2.02 -5.87 -2.17
N ASN A 69 -1.93 -4.70 -1.55
CA ASN A 69 -0.74 -4.28 -0.81
C ASN A 69 -1.10 -4.18 0.66
N LEU A 70 -0.15 -4.48 1.53
CA LEU A 70 -0.34 -4.21 2.95
C LEU A 70 0.24 -2.84 3.27
N ILE A 71 -0.52 -2.06 4.03
CA ILE A 71 -0.01 -0.88 4.70
C ILE A 71 -0.03 -1.12 6.20
N ARG A 72 0.97 -0.58 6.91
CA ARG A 72 0.94 -0.46 8.37
C ARG A 72 0.55 0.95 8.74
N LEU A 73 -0.39 1.08 9.66
CA LEU A 73 -0.87 2.32 10.24
C LEU A 73 -0.62 2.31 11.75
N GLU A 74 0.31 3.14 12.20
CA GLU A 74 0.53 3.44 13.62
C GLU A 74 -0.29 4.67 13.99
N LEU A 75 -1.44 4.48 14.61
CA LEU A 75 -2.30 5.56 15.09
C LEU A 75 -2.02 5.86 16.58
N PRO A 76 -2.46 7.01 17.11
CA PRO A 76 -2.37 7.29 18.55
C PRO A 76 -3.09 6.21 19.38
N ASP A 77 -2.56 5.87 20.56
CA ASP A 77 -3.12 4.80 21.42
C ASP A 77 -4.60 5.05 21.79
N SER A 78 -5.00 6.32 21.95
CA SER A 78 -6.40 6.72 22.18
C SER A 78 -7.33 6.36 21.02
N VAL A 79 -6.82 6.38 19.79
CA VAL A 79 -7.58 5.99 18.58
C VAL A 79 -7.60 4.47 18.47
N ILE A 80 -6.44 3.81 18.59
CA ILE A 80 -6.32 2.36 18.43
C ILE A 80 -7.13 1.57 19.47
N SER A 81 -7.27 2.10 20.68
CA SER A 81 -8.09 1.48 21.73
C SER A 81 -9.61 1.65 21.52
N SER A 82 -10.03 2.65 20.74
CA SER A 82 -11.44 3.00 20.56
C SER A 82 -12.06 2.50 19.26
N ILE A 83 -11.26 2.03 18.29
CA ILE A 83 -11.74 1.55 16.99
C ILE A 83 -11.33 0.10 16.74
N ASN A 84 -12.16 -0.60 15.96
CA ASN A 84 -11.89 -1.95 15.46
C ASN A 84 -11.50 -1.91 13.97
N GLU A 85 -11.17 -3.09 13.42
CA GLU A 85 -10.75 -3.25 12.04
C GLU A 85 -11.76 -2.72 11.01
N SER A 86 -13.07 -2.92 11.23
CA SER A 86 -14.10 -2.46 10.30
C SER A 86 -14.25 -0.94 10.30
N ALA A 87 -14.08 -0.31 11.47
CA ALA A 87 -14.07 1.15 11.59
C ALA A 87 -12.89 1.78 10.84
N VAL A 88 -11.70 1.15 10.86
CA VAL A 88 -10.54 1.60 10.07
C VAL A 88 -10.82 1.54 8.58
N ILE A 89 -11.37 0.42 8.10
CA ILE A 89 -11.72 0.25 6.69
C ILE A 89 -12.73 1.31 6.25
N ARG A 90 -13.78 1.53 7.04
CA ARG A 90 -14.82 2.53 6.75
C ARG A 90 -14.24 3.94 6.71
N ALA A 91 -13.50 4.33 7.74
CA ALA A 91 -12.93 5.68 7.83
C ALA A 91 -12.01 6.01 6.64
N LEU A 92 -11.20 5.03 6.20
CA LEU A 92 -10.38 5.18 5.01
C LEU A 92 -11.24 5.30 3.76
N ASN A 93 -12.14 4.34 3.50
CA ASN A 93 -12.93 4.32 2.27
C ASN A 93 -13.87 5.52 2.13
N ASP A 94 -14.33 6.12 3.23
CA ASP A 94 -15.14 7.34 3.18
C ASP A 94 -14.36 8.54 2.60
N ARG A 95 -13.01 8.51 2.66
CA ARG A 95 -12.09 9.61 2.27
C ARG A 95 -11.19 9.25 1.09
N LEU A 96 -11.14 7.98 0.72
CA LEU A 96 -10.38 7.51 -0.43
C LEU A 96 -11.16 7.75 -1.74
N PRO A 97 -10.49 8.13 -2.82
CA PRO A 97 -11.10 8.19 -4.15
C PRO A 97 -11.34 6.78 -4.72
N ASP A 98 -12.26 6.67 -5.67
CA ASP A 98 -12.76 5.40 -6.25
C ASP A 98 -11.68 4.46 -6.85
N ASP A 99 -10.49 4.98 -7.14
CA ASP A 99 -9.40 4.19 -7.72
C ASP A 99 -8.47 3.54 -6.68
N ILE A 100 -8.76 3.66 -5.39
CA ILE A 100 -8.10 2.98 -4.27
C ILE A 100 -9.14 2.57 -3.22
N VAL A 101 -8.99 1.37 -2.67
CA VAL A 101 -9.91 0.82 -1.68
C VAL A 101 -9.16 0.07 -0.59
N ALA A 102 -9.51 0.30 0.66
CA ALA A 102 -9.19 -0.58 1.78
C ALA A 102 -10.26 -1.67 1.87
N TRP A 103 -9.87 -2.94 1.90
CA TRP A 103 -10.85 -4.04 1.90
C TRP A 103 -10.63 -5.07 3.01
N GLY A 104 -9.54 -4.95 3.77
CA GLY A 104 -9.27 -5.77 4.93
C GLY A 104 -8.39 -5.05 5.93
N ALA A 105 -8.55 -5.34 7.21
CA ALA A 105 -7.70 -4.80 8.26
C ALA A 105 -7.49 -5.85 9.37
N LYS A 106 -6.38 -5.74 10.08
CA LYS A 106 -6.06 -6.56 11.24
C LYS A 106 -5.27 -5.75 12.26
N LYS A 107 -5.74 -5.73 13.51
CA LYS A 107 -4.94 -5.19 14.62
C LYS A 107 -3.77 -6.12 14.93
N THR A 108 -2.57 -5.57 15.07
CA THR A 108 -1.33 -6.32 15.36
C THR A 108 -0.38 -5.49 16.21
N SER A 109 0.67 -6.10 16.74
CA SER A 109 1.74 -5.39 17.44
C SER A 109 2.58 -4.53 16.49
N SER A 110 2.97 -3.33 16.92
CA SER A 110 3.78 -2.34 16.19
C SER A 110 5.17 -2.83 15.81
N ILE A 111 5.67 -3.89 16.45
CA ILE A 111 6.92 -4.55 16.06
C ILE A 111 6.83 -5.25 14.69
N THR A 112 5.62 -5.39 14.14
CA THR A 112 5.40 -5.99 12.83
C THR A 112 6.07 -5.15 11.73
N SER A 113 7.24 -5.60 11.27
CA SER A 113 8.01 -4.96 10.20
C SER A 113 7.45 -5.31 8.82
N SER A 114 7.65 -4.42 7.85
CA SER A 114 7.33 -4.66 6.44
C SER A 114 8.36 -5.51 5.70
N ARG A 115 9.50 -5.81 6.34
CA ARG A 115 10.62 -6.54 5.73
C ARG A 115 10.56 -8.07 5.80
N PRO A 116 10.12 -8.74 6.89
CA PRO A 116 10.03 -10.20 6.97
C PRO A 116 8.81 -10.74 6.18
N VAL A 117 8.68 -10.32 4.93
CA VAL A 117 7.63 -10.80 4.01
C VAL A 117 8.17 -12.04 3.30
N ILE A 118 7.50 -13.18 3.48
CA ILE A 118 7.90 -14.49 2.94
C ILE A 118 7.87 -14.47 1.39
N SER A 119 6.86 -13.85 0.79
CA SER A 119 6.75 -13.76 -0.67
C SER A 119 5.91 -12.58 -1.14
N ARG A 120 6.11 -12.16 -2.39
CA ARG A 120 5.28 -11.20 -3.11
C ARG A 120 4.92 -11.83 -4.45
N LYS A 121 3.67 -11.73 -4.88
CA LYS A 121 3.18 -12.31 -6.13
C LYS A 121 2.77 -11.20 -7.09
N TYR A 122 3.26 -11.28 -8.32
CA TYR A 122 2.94 -10.35 -9.40
C TYR A 122 2.34 -11.14 -10.56
N PHE A 123 1.29 -10.58 -11.17
CA PHE A 123 0.65 -11.13 -12.36
C PHE A 123 0.87 -10.18 -13.52
N TYR A 124 1.45 -10.70 -14.60
CA TYR A 124 1.60 -9.98 -15.85
C TYR A 124 0.58 -10.53 -16.85
N ARG A 125 -0.26 -9.64 -17.39
CA ARG A 125 -1.16 -9.96 -18.50
C ARG A 125 -0.60 -9.34 -19.78
N CYS A 126 0.07 -10.15 -20.57
CA CYS A 126 0.54 -9.75 -21.89
C CYS A 126 -0.57 -10.01 -22.91
N GLN A 127 -0.95 -9.00 -23.67
CA GLN A 127 -1.78 -9.18 -24.87
C GLN A 127 -0.89 -9.12 -26.10
N SER A 128 -1.26 -9.87 -27.13
CA SER A 128 -0.59 -9.82 -28.43
C SER A 128 -0.75 -8.40 -29.01
N ILE A 129 0.38 -7.73 -29.28
CA ILE A 129 0.34 -6.47 -30.02
C ILE A 129 0.02 -6.75 -31.50
N LYS A 130 -0.66 -5.82 -32.18
CA LYS A 130 -1.07 -5.96 -33.58
C LYS A 130 0.08 -6.33 -34.53
N ASN A 131 1.30 -5.91 -34.19
CA ASN A 131 2.52 -6.15 -34.95
C ASN A 131 3.46 -7.14 -34.25
N TRP A 132 2.92 -8.15 -33.56
CA TRP A 132 3.75 -9.19 -32.95
C TRP A 132 4.58 -9.87 -34.05
N PRO A 133 5.92 -10.02 -33.88
CA PRO A 133 6.75 -10.66 -34.88
C PRO A 133 6.23 -12.08 -35.13
N LYS A 134 5.92 -12.40 -36.39
CA LYS A 134 5.48 -13.76 -36.75
C LYS A 134 6.62 -14.78 -36.67
N ASN A 135 7.85 -14.30 -36.87
CA ASN A 135 9.07 -15.06 -36.80
C ASN A 135 9.87 -14.55 -35.61
N VAL A 136 9.67 -15.17 -34.45
CA VAL A 136 10.53 -14.95 -33.28
C VAL A 136 11.54 -16.08 -33.27
N ASP A 137 12.81 -15.74 -33.40
CA ASP A 137 13.89 -16.69 -33.16
C ASP A 137 14.07 -16.85 -31.64
N LEU A 138 13.55 -17.95 -31.10
CA LEU A 138 13.60 -18.25 -29.67
C LEU A 138 15.01 -18.63 -29.21
N ASP A 139 15.90 -19.04 -30.12
CA ASP A 139 17.28 -19.43 -29.77
C ASP A 139 18.11 -18.21 -29.32
N LEU A 140 17.71 -17.00 -29.74
CA LEU A 140 18.26 -15.73 -29.25
C LEU A 140 17.94 -15.43 -27.78
N LEU A 141 16.90 -16.06 -27.21
CA LEU A 141 16.46 -15.82 -25.82
C LEU A 141 16.98 -16.87 -24.84
N ILE A 142 17.44 -18.02 -25.33
CA ILE A 142 17.86 -19.17 -24.50
C ILE A 142 19.39 -19.21 -24.33
N LYS A 143 20.15 -18.54 -25.21
CA LYS A 143 21.61 -18.38 -25.05
C LYS A 143 21.94 -17.18 -24.18
N GLY A 144 21.84 -17.36 -22.86
CA GLY A 144 22.29 -16.43 -21.83
C GLY A 144 22.71 -17.17 -20.58
#